data_AF-A0A227J4Y4-F1
#
_entry.id   AF-A0A227J4Y4-F1
#
_cell.length_a   1.000
_cell.length_b   1.000
_cell.length_c   1.000
_cell.angle_alpha   90.00
_cell.angle_beta   90.00
_cell.angle_gamma   90.00
#
_symmetry.space_group_name_H-M   'P 1'
#
loop_
_entity.id
_entity.type
_entity.pdbx_description
1 polymer ?
#
loop_
_entity_poly.entity_id
_entity_poly.type
_entity_poly.pdbx_seq_one_letter_code
_entity_poly.pdbx_strand_id
1 'polypeptide(L)'
;LSGASGKIPSAIHVSPEAIRGGAIGLVRNGDLIRLDCQTGELNNLSDTTGRELIHFDTESTQQTWGRGLFSVIRQNVSSAEEGASFIV
;
A
#
# COMPACT_ATOMS: atom_id res chain seq x y z
N LEU A 1 1.45 7.03 -8.48
CA LEU A 1 1.87 8.22 -9.25
C LEU A 1 2.57 7.75 -10.53
N SER A 2 2.82 8.63 -11.51
CA SER A 2 3.44 8.27 -12.80
C SER A 2 4.97 8.10 -12.77
N GLY A 3 5.61 8.23 -11.60
CA GLY A 3 7.08 8.30 -11.46
C GLY A 3 7.67 9.71 -11.66
N ALA A 4 6.88 10.68 -12.15
CA ALA A 4 7.31 12.07 -12.25
C ALA A 4 7.25 12.80 -10.89
N SER A 5 8.24 13.64 -10.60
CA SER A 5 8.31 14.45 -9.38
C SER A 5 7.31 15.61 -9.42
N GLY A 6 6.45 15.69 -8.40
CA GLY A 6 5.54 16.82 -8.17
C GLY A 6 6.06 17.83 -7.15
N LYS A 7 5.34 18.94 -6.97
CA LYS A 7 5.63 19.94 -5.92
C LYS A 7 5.11 19.56 -4.52
N ILE A 8 4.30 18.51 -4.42
CA ILE A 8 3.64 18.07 -3.19
C ILE A 8 4.39 16.85 -2.64
N PRO A 9 4.79 16.83 -1.34
CA PRO A 9 5.46 15.69 -0.74
C PRO A 9 4.56 14.45 -0.84
N SER A 10 5.11 13.34 -1.32
CA SER A 10 4.38 12.13 -1.66
C SER A 10 5.16 10.91 -1.20
N ALA A 11 4.69 10.24 -0.14
CA ALA A 11 5.16 8.90 0.19
C ALA A 11 4.55 7.89 -0.80
N ILE A 12 5.39 7.15 -1.52
CA ILE A 12 4.99 6.13 -2.49
C ILE A 12 5.68 4.81 -2.17
N HIS A 13 5.11 3.69 -2.64
CA HIS A 13 5.63 2.33 -2.42
C HIS A 13 5.71 1.93 -0.93
N VAL A 14 4.90 2.56 -0.06
CA VAL A 14 4.77 2.22 1.36
C VAL A 14 4.54 0.72 1.51
N SER A 15 5.46 0.06 2.21
CA SER A 15 5.52 -1.39 2.37
C SER A 15 5.57 -1.74 3.87
N PRO A 16 4.92 -2.82 4.33
CA PRO A 16 4.01 -3.69 3.57
C PRO A 16 2.74 -2.95 3.10
N GLU A 17 2.15 -3.43 2.01
CA GLU A 17 0.86 -2.93 1.51
C GLU A 17 -0.32 -3.39 2.40
N ALA A 18 -1.47 -2.70 2.30
CA ALA A 18 -2.64 -2.97 3.15
C ALA A 18 -3.13 -4.42 3.09
N ILE A 19 -3.18 -5.02 1.89
CA ILE A 19 -3.66 -6.41 1.69
C ILE A 19 -2.69 -7.46 2.26
N ARG A 20 -1.42 -7.09 2.48
CA ARG A 20 -0.41 -7.90 3.19
C ARG A 20 -0.31 -7.57 4.69
N GLY A 21 -1.28 -6.85 5.22
CA GLY A 21 -1.35 -6.49 6.64
C GLY A 21 -0.44 -5.35 7.08
N GLY A 22 0.07 -4.54 6.16
CA GLY A 22 0.82 -3.33 6.51
C GLY A 22 -0.02 -2.32 7.27
N ALA A 23 0.63 -1.54 8.14
CA ALA A 23 -0.03 -0.58 9.05
C ALA A 23 -0.91 0.46 8.34
N ILE A 24 -0.68 0.73 7.05
CA ILE A 24 -1.54 1.57 6.21
C ILE A 24 -3.00 1.05 6.12
N GLY A 25 -3.24 -0.25 6.31
CA GLY A 25 -4.60 -0.84 6.40
C GLY A 25 -5.35 -0.53 7.71
N LEU A 26 -4.67 0.03 8.73
CA LEU A 26 -5.27 0.47 10.00
C LEU A 26 -5.69 1.94 9.98
N VAL A 27 -5.31 2.70 8.93
CA VAL A 27 -5.61 4.13 8.79
C VAL A 27 -7.12 4.32 8.62
N ARG A 28 -7.66 5.36 9.25
CA ARG A 28 -9.08 5.77 9.18
C ARG A 28 -9.21 7.26 8.91
N ASN A 29 -10.37 7.67 8.41
CA ASN A 29 -10.69 9.09 8.24
C ASN A 29 -10.62 9.81 9.59
N GLY A 30 -9.85 10.91 9.65
CA GLY A 30 -9.59 11.66 10.88
C GLY A 30 -8.28 11.30 11.59
N ASP A 31 -7.55 10.26 11.16
CA ASP A 31 -6.20 9.99 11.66
C ASP A 31 -5.22 11.12 11.28
N LEU A 32 -4.33 11.45 12.21
CA LEU A 32 -3.29 12.46 11.99
C LEU A 32 -2.01 11.79 11.48
N ILE A 33 -1.74 11.92 10.18
CA ILE A 33 -0.51 11.39 9.55
C ILE A 33 0.56 12.48 9.46
N ARG A 34 1.77 12.20 9.95
CA ARG A 34 2.96 13.04 9.77
C ARG A 34 3.88 12.41 8.72
N LEU A 35 4.19 13.18 7.68
CA LEU A 35 5.30 12.90 6.76
C LEU A 35 6.39 13.95 6.98
N ASP A 36 7.54 13.52 7.47
CA ASP A 36 8.70 14.37 7.69
C ASP A 36 9.76 14.13 6.61
N CYS A 37 9.83 15.04 5.64
CA CYS A 37 10.75 14.92 4.51
C CYS A 37 12.21 15.26 4.86
N GLN A 38 12.50 15.73 6.09
CA GLN A 38 13.87 16.01 6.54
C GLN A 38 14.49 14.81 7.23
N THR A 39 13.71 14.09 8.05
CA THR A 39 14.14 12.85 8.72
C THR A 39 13.85 11.58 7.91
N GLY A 40 12.92 11.65 6.96
CA GLY A 40 12.46 10.49 6.18
C GLY A 40 11.35 9.68 6.85
N GLU A 41 10.76 10.19 7.94
CA GLU A 41 9.76 9.48 8.72
C GLU A 41 8.33 9.62 8.16
N LEU A 42 7.56 8.53 8.22
CA LEU A 42 6.12 8.50 7.96
C LEU A 42 5.41 7.83 9.13
N ASN A 43 4.69 8.60 9.93
CA ASN A 43 4.07 8.14 11.18
C ASN A 43 2.56 8.41 11.18
N ASN A 44 1.76 7.44 11.65
CA ASN A 44 0.39 7.71 12.12
C ASN A 44 0.49 8.12 13.60
N LEU A 45 0.04 9.33 13.93
CA LEU A 45 0.07 9.89 15.28
C LEU A 45 -1.21 9.60 16.08
N SER A 46 -2.20 8.96 15.46
CA SER A 46 -3.44 8.52 16.10
C SER A 46 -3.31 7.09 16.64
N ASP A 47 -3.98 6.80 17.77
CA ASP A 47 -3.99 5.46 18.33
C ASP A 47 -4.70 4.46 17.41
N THR A 48 -4.00 3.39 17.07
CA THR A 48 -4.47 2.26 16.25
C THR A 48 -4.70 0.98 17.05
N THR A 49 -4.48 1.01 18.36
CA THR A 49 -4.66 -0.14 19.26
C THR A 49 -6.07 -0.72 19.15
N GLY A 50 -6.16 -2.04 18.96
CA GLY A 50 -7.44 -2.75 18.83
C GLY A 50 -8.17 -2.54 17.50
N ARG A 51 -7.60 -1.82 16.52
CA ARG A 51 -8.17 -1.75 15.16
C ARG A 51 -7.85 -3.02 14.38
N GLU A 52 -8.85 -3.58 13.73
CA GLU A 52 -8.65 -4.61 12.70
C GLU A 52 -8.26 -3.98 11.35
N LEU A 53 -7.53 -4.73 10.52
CA LEU A 53 -7.23 -4.33 9.15
C LEU A 53 -8.52 -4.31 8.31
N ILE A 54 -8.73 -3.28 7.49
CA ILE A 54 -9.79 -3.36 6.47
C ILE A 54 -9.32 -4.35 5.41
N HIS A 55 -9.94 -5.54 5.40
CA HIS A 55 -9.85 -6.43 4.26
C HIS A 55 -10.77 -5.91 3.14
N PHE A 56 -10.24 -5.82 1.93
CA PHE A 56 -10.99 -5.37 0.76
C PHE A 56 -10.77 -6.35 -0.39
N ASP A 57 -11.85 -6.93 -0.90
CA ASP A 57 -11.79 -7.77 -2.09
C ASP A 57 -11.61 -6.86 -3.33
N THR A 58 -10.43 -6.95 -3.92
CA THR A 58 -10.02 -6.15 -5.07
C THR A 58 -10.38 -6.78 -6.43
N GLU A 59 -10.98 -7.98 -6.45
CA GLU A 59 -11.24 -8.73 -7.68
C GLU A 59 -12.73 -8.96 -7.96
N SER A 60 -13.58 -9.21 -6.96
CA SER A 60 -15.00 -9.60 -7.20
C SER A 60 -15.86 -8.55 -7.93
N THR A 61 -15.44 -7.29 -7.94
CA THR A 61 -16.15 -6.18 -8.59
C THR A 61 -15.54 -5.76 -9.94
N GLN A 62 -14.48 -6.42 -10.39
CA GLN A 62 -13.70 -5.98 -11.56
C GLN A 62 -14.25 -6.58 -12.87
N GLN A 63 -14.69 -5.72 -13.80
CA GLN A 63 -14.77 -6.09 -15.22
C GLN A 63 -13.34 -6.16 -15.77
N THR A 64 -12.92 -7.30 -16.32
CA THR A 64 -11.53 -7.50 -16.73
C THR A 64 -11.35 -7.91 -18.19
N TRP A 65 -10.24 -7.47 -18.77
CA TRP A 65 -9.80 -7.80 -20.12
C TRP A 65 -8.61 -8.78 -20.07
N GLY A 66 -8.81 -9.94 -19.44
CA GLY A 66 -7.77 -10.96 -19.28
C GLY A 66 -6.91 -10.84 -18.01
N ARG A 67 -7.32 -10.04 -17.02
CA ARG A 67 -6.59 -9.86 -15.73
C ARG A 67 -6.31 -11.17 -14.99
N GLY A 68 -7.17 -12.18 -15.18
CA GLY A 68 -7.00 -13.54 -14.62
C GLY A 68 -5.74 -14.27 -15.09
N LEU A 69 -5.20 -13.95 -16.28
CA LEU A 69 -3.94 -14.51 -16.80
C LEU A 69 -2.73 -14.19 -15.88
N PHE A 70 -2.83 -13.11 -15.09
CA PHE A 70 -1.79 -12.63 -14.19
C PHE A 70 -2.08 -12.94 -12.71
N SER A 71 -3.06 -13.79 -12.42
CA SER A 71 -3.47 -14.14 -11.04
C SER A 71 -2.33 -14.71 -10.21
N VAL A 72 -1.64 -15.75 -10.73
CA VAL A 72 -0.49 -16.39 -10.08
C VAL A 72 0.64 -15.38 -9.84
N ILE A 73 0.96 -14.55 -10.83
CA ILE A 73 1.97 -13.49 -10.73
C ILE A 73 1.63 -12.51 -9.60
N ARG A 74 0.36 -12.06 -9.53
CA ARG A 74 -0.10 -11.10 -8.51
C ARG A 74 -0.11 -11.68 -7.09
N GLN A 75 -0.31 -12.99 -6.97
CA GLN A 75 -0.28 -13.70 -5.69
C GLN A 75 1.15 -13.94 -5.18
N ASN A 76 2.15 -13.99 -6.06
CA ASN A 76 3.54 -14.36 -5.72
C ASN A 76 4.55 -13.21 -5.86
N VAL A 77 4.12 -12.00 -6.25
CA VAL A 77 5.01 -10.83 -6.37
C VAL A 77 5.62 -10.44 -5.02
N SER A 78 6.89 -10.04 -5.00
CA SER A 78 7.60 -9.53 -3.82
C SER A 78 7.06 -8.15 -3.38
N SER A 79 7.57 -7.62 -2.26
CA SER A 79 7.24 -6.25 -1.84
C SER A 79 7.77 -5.21 -2.83
N ALA A 80 7.26 -3.97 -2.76
CA ALA A 80 7.78 -2.88 -3.58
C ALA A 80 9.21 -2.46 -3.18
N GLU A 81 9.62 -2.72 -1.94
CA GLU A 81 11.00 -2.57 -1.46
C GLU A 81 11.94 -3.58 -2.13
N GLU A 82 11.47 -4.82 -2.34
CA GLU A 82 12.15 -5.89 -3.09
C GLU A 82 11.91 -5.80 -4.61
N GLY A 83 11.55 -4.61 -5.11
CA GLY A 83 11.39 -4.33 -6.55
C GLY A 83 10.15 -4.91 -7.22
N ALA A 84 9.20 -5.46 -6.47
CA ALA A 84 7.97 -6.09 -6.98
C ALA A 84 8.22 -7.15 -8.08
N SER A 85 9.20 -8.02 -7.85
CA SER A 85 9.51 -9.16 -8.73
C SER A 85 8.58 -10.34 -8.45
N PHE A 86 8.13 -11.02 -9.51
CA PHE A 86 7.48 -12.34 -9.40
C PHE A 86 8.44 -13.50 -9.71
N ILE A 87 9.71 -13.17 -9.97
CA ILE A 87 10.83 -14.11 -10.10
C ILE A 87 11.65 -13.92 -8.83
N VAL A 88 11.46 -14.82 -7.87
CA VAL A 88 12.09 -14.87 -6.54
C VAL A 88 12.56 -16.30 -6.28
#